data_AF-A0AAD0SS62-F1
#
_entry.id   AF-A0AAD0SS62-F1
#
_cell.length_a   1.000
_cell.length_b   1.000
_cell.length_c   1.000
_cell.angle_alpha   90.00
_cell.angle_beta   90.00
_cell.angle_gamma   90.00
#
_symmetry.space_group_name_H-M   'P 1'
#
loop_
_entity.id
_entity.type
_entity.pdbx_description
1 polymer ?
#
loop_
_entity_poly.entity_id
_entity_poly.type
_entity_poly.pdbx_seq_one_letter_code
_entity_poly.pdbx_strand_id
1 'polypeptide(L)' 'MDINEKVLLLAILKKESNESLNDVVLKLENTRLFSLKEGKRLLKKLKSEQFVSDSFLTLKGDAIAKNIEQEFKI' A
#
# COMPACT_ATOMS: atom_id res chain seq x y z
N MET A 1 -11.61 -2.46 3.61
CA MET A 1 -10.43 -2.79 2.80
C MET A 1 -10.29 -4.29 2.71
N ASP A 2 -10.04 -4.80 1.52
CA ASP A 2 -9.65 -6.20 1.33
C ASP A 2 -8.19 -6.45 1.76
N ILE A 3 -7.77 -7.72 1.79
CA ILE A 3 -6.43 -8.10 2.26
C ILE A 3 -5.31 -7.50 1.39
N ASN A 4 -5.51 -7.39 0.09
CA ASN A 4 -4.48 -6.88 -0.84
C ASN A 4 -4.33 -5.37 -0.69
N GLU A 5 -5.43 -4.65 -0.47
CA GLU A 5 -5.42 -3.22 -0.10
C GLU A 5 -4.66 -3.00 1.21
N LYS A 6 -4.93 -3.83 2.23
CA LYS A 6 -4.25 -3.75 3.52
C LYS A 6 -2.75 -3.96 3.39
N VAL A 7 -2.34 -5.01 2.68
CA VAL A 7 -0.92 -5.32 2.47
C VAL A 7 -0.23 -4.24 1.63
N LEU A 8 -0.87 -3.72 0.57
CA LEU A 8 -0.30 -2.64 -0.22
C LEU A 8 -0.11 -1.36 0.61
N LEU A 9 -1.12 -0.98 1.41
CA LEU A 9 -1.03 0.21 2.26
C LEU A 9 0.07 0.06 3.32
N LEU A 10 0.20 -1.12 3.91
CA LEU A 10 1.27 -1.43 4.87
C LEU A 10 2.66 -1.43 4.22
N ALA A 11 2.78 -1.94 3.00
CA ALA A 11 4.05 -1.90 2.26
C ALA A 11 4.46 -0.46 1.94
N ILE A 12 3.50 0.42 1.61
CA ILE A 12 3.77 1.85 1.40
C ILE A 12 4.20 2.52 2.73
N LEU A 13 3.61 2.15 3.87
CA LEU A 13 4.05 2.63 5.19
C LEU A 13 5.52 2.27 5.48
N LYS A 14 5.94 1.06 5.09
CA LYS A 14 7.29 0.53 5.34
C LYS A 14 8.29 0.79 4.21
N LYS A 15 7.89 1.53 3.18
CA LYS A 15 8.74 1.78 2.01
C LYS A 15 10.02 2.49 2.42
N GLU A 16 11.09 2.21 1.69
CA GLU A 16 12.34 2.95 1.85
C GLU A 16 12.20 4.39 1.28
N SER A 17 13.03 5.31 1.74
CA SER A 17 12.92 6.73 1.36
C SER A 17 13.16 6.97 -0.14
N ASN A 18 13.98 6.12 -0.77
CA ASN A 18 14.30 6.13 -2.20
C ASN A 18 13.32 5.34 -3.08
N GLU A 19 12.36 4.62 -2.48
CA GLU A 19 11.37 3.85 -3.24
C GLU A 19 10.18 4.70 -3.69
N SER A 20 9.80 4.51 -4.96
CA SER A 20 8.53 4.99 -5.49
C SER A 20 7.39 4.03 -5.13
N LEU A 21 6.15 4.51 -5.24
CA LEU A 21 4.97 3.66 -5.06
C LEU A 21 4.90 2.51 -6.08
N ASN A 22 5.48 2.70 -7.27
CA ASN A 22 5.56 1.63 -8.27
C ASN A 22 6.57 0.55 -7.87
N ASP A 23 7.68 0.93 -7.24
CA ASP A 23 8.68 -0.05 -6.76
C ASP A 23 8.07 -0.95 -5.69
N VAL A 24 7.25 -0.37 -4.80
CA VAL A 24 6.47 -1.12 -3.81
C VAL A 24 5.51 -2.10 -4.49
N VAL A 25 4.78 -1.65 -5.52
CA VAL A 25 3.86 -2.52 -6.30
C VAL A 25 4.62 -3.67 -6.97
N LEU A 26 5.79 -3.40 -7.57
CA LEU A 26 6.63 -4.42 -8.20
C LEU A 26 7.19 -5.42 -7.18
N LYS A 27 7.62 -4.96 -6.00
CA LYS A 27 8.05 -5.85 -4.91
C LYS A 27 6.94 -6.80 -4.47
N LEU A 28 5.70 -6.33 -4.36
CA LEU A 28 4.55 -7.17 -4.00
C LEU A 28 4.08 -8.08 -5.14
N GLU A 29 4.27 -7.70 -6.40
CA GLU A 29 4.07 -8.61 -7.52
C GLU A 29 5.06 -9.79 -7.45
N ASN A 30 6.32 -9.54 -7.11
CA ASN A 30 7.34 -10.59 -6.98
C ASN A 30 6.99 -11.63 -5.92
N THR A 31 6.18 -11.28 -4.91
CA THR A 31 5.66 -12.24 -3.91
C THR A 31 4.41 -12.99 -4.37
N ARG A 32 3.94 -12.73 -5.59
CA ARG A 32 2.70 -13.26 -6.20
C ARG A 32 1.43 -12.91 -5.43
N LEU A 33 1.46 -11.85 -4.63
CA LEU A 33 0.27 -11.37 -3.91
C LEU A 33 -0.83 -10.90 -4.88
N PHE A 34 -0.44 -10.21 -5.94
CA PHE A 34 -1.30 -9.76 -7.03
C PHE A 34 -0.48 -9.59 -8.31
N SER A 35 -1.14 -9.49 -9.45
CA SER A 35 -0.49 -9.07 -10.70
C SER A 35 -0.17 -7.57 -10.71
N LEU A 36 0.80 -7.13 -11.52
CA LEU A 36 1.09 -5.69 -11.69
C LEU A 36 -0.14 -4.86 -12.08
N LYS A 37 -1.03 -5.42 -12.91
CA LYS A 37 -2.27 -4.77 -13.33
C LYS A 37 -3.20 -4.52 -12.13
N GLU A 38 -3.33 -5.50 -11.27
CA GLU A 38 -4.13 -5.40 -10.05
C GLU A 38 -3.50 -4.44 -9.05
N GLY A 39 -2.19 -4.53 -8.82
CA GLY A 39 -1.46 -3.61 -7.94
C GLY A 39 -1.63 -2.14 -8.36
N LYS A 40 -1.53 -1.84 -9.66
CA LYS A 40 -1.81 -0.49 -10.19
C LYS A 40 -3.28 -0.06 -9.98
N ARG A 41 -4.23 -0.99 -10.09
CA ARG A 41 -5.66 -0.72 -9.83
C ARG A 41 -5.89 -0.40 -8.36
N LEU A 42 -5.29 -1.19 -7.46
CA LEU A 42 -5.35 -0.98 -6.01
C LEU A 42 -4.74 0.38 -5.63
N LEU A 43 -3.57 0.71 -6.18
CA LEU A 43 -2.94 2.00 -5.91
C LEU A 43 -3.82 3.18 -6.34
N LYS A 44 -4.46 3.10 -7.51
CA LYS A 44 -5.43 4.12 -7.95
C LYS A 44 -6.63 4.23 -7.00
N LYS A 45 -7.13 3.10 -6.50
CA LYS A 45 -8.23 3.09 -5.53
C LYS A 45 -7.82 3.76 -4.20
N LEU A 46 -6.66 3.40 -3.65
CA LEU A 46 -6.13 4.02 -2.43
C LEU A 46 -5.92 5.53 -2.57
N LYS A 47 -5.52 6.00 -3.76
CA LYS A 47 -5.45 7.44 -4.08
C LYS A 47 -6.84 8.09 -4.10
N SER A 48 -7.81 7.46 -4.77
CA SER A 48 -9.20 7.93 -4.82
C SER A 48 -9.84 8.03 -3.44
N GLU A 49 -9.48 7.13 -2.52
CA GLU A 49 -9.96 7.10 -1.14
C GLU A 49 -9.15 7.99 -0.19
N GLN A 50 -8.19 8.76 -0.74
CA GLN A 50 -7.30 9.69 -0.05
C GLN A 50 -6.41 9.05 1.02
N PHE A 51 -6.08 7.76 0.88
CA PHE A 51 -5.09 7.11 1.73
C PHE A 51 -3.66 7.38 1.24
N VAL A 52 -3.47 7.52 -0.06
CA VAL A 52 -2.17 7.72 -0.70
C VAL A 52 -2.23 8.97 -1.57
N SER A 53 -1.21 9.82 -1.48
CA SER A 53 -0.97 10.93 -2.40
C SER A 53 -0.20 10.43 -3.63
N ASP A 54 0.40 11.31 -4.44
CA ASP A 54 1.23 10.85 -5.55
C ASP A 54 2.54 10.19 -5.13
N SER A 55 3.00 10.40 -3.89
CA SER A 55 4.31 9.91 -3.46
C SER A 55 4.36 9.33 -2.04
N PHE A 56 3.35 9.59 -1.20
CA PHE A 56 3.39 9.23 0.22
C PHE A 56 2.00 8.93 0.79
N LEU A 57 1.94 8.38 2.01
CA LEU A 57 0.69 8.22 2.75
C LEU A 57 0.17 9.58 3.22
N THR A 58 -1.12 9.84 3.05
CA THR A 58 -1.77 10.97 3.72
C THR A 58 -1.84 10.70 5.23
N LEU A 59 -2.22 11.71 6.03
CA LEU A 59 -2.48 11.52 7.46
C LEU A 59 -3.51 10.40 7.71
N LYS A 60 -4.55 10.32 6.87
CA LYS A 60 -5.57 9.27 6.92
C LYS A 60 -4.97 7.90 6.59
N GLY A 61 -4.14 7.83 5.55
CA GLY A 61 -3.45 6.60 5.16
C GLY A 61 -2.51 6.07 6.22
N ASP A 62 -1.72 6.95 6.84
CA ASP A 62 -0.78 6.60 7.90
C ASP A 62 -1.49 6.02 9.13
N ALA A 63 -2.57 6.67 9.59
CA ALA A 63 -3.35 6.18 10.72
C ALA A 63 -3.95 4.79 10.46
N ILE A 64 -4.54 4.58 9.28
CA ILE A 64 -5.12 3.28 8.90
C ILE A 64 -4.04 2.21 8.72
N ALA A 65 -2.91 2.54 8.09
CA ALA A 65 -1.80 1.61 7.91
C ALA A 65 -1.21 1.13 9.24
N LYS A 66 -1.10 2.03 10.23
CA LYS A 66 -0.66 1.69 11.58
C LYS A 66 -1.64 0.77 12.30
N ASN A 67 -2.94 0.99 12.16
CA ASN A 67 -3.95 0.08 12.72
C ASN A 67 -3.85 -1.31 12.09
N ILE A 68 -3.73 -1.38 10.76
CA ILE A 68 -3.54 -2.64 10.02
C ILE A 68 -2.26 -3.36 10.48
N GLU A 69 -1.17 -2.62 10.73
CA GLU A 69 0.05 -3.24 11.25
C GLU A 69 -0.19 -3.94 12.59
N GLN A 70 -0.99 -3.35 13.48
CA GLN A 70 -1.35 -4.00 14.74
C GLN A 70 -2.22 -5.24 14.52
N GLU A 71 -3.15 -5.20 13.56
CA GLU A 71 -3.98 -6.37 13.20
C GLU A 71 -3.14 -7.57 12.76
N PHE A 72 -2.02 -7.37 12.06
CA PHE A 72 -1.15 -8.44 11.59
C PHE A 72 -0.14 -8.97 12.62
N LYS A 73 0.03 -8.29 13.75
CA LYS A 73 0.93 -8.72 14.84
C LYS A 73 0.25 -9.69 15.81
N ILE A 74 -1.06 -9.87 15.70
CA ILE A 74 -1.89 -10.78 16.48
C ILE A 74 -1.95 -12.13 15.75
#